data_AF-A0A318K721-F1
#
_entry.id   AF-A0A318K721-F1
#
_cell.length_a   1.000
_cell.length_b   1.000
_cell.length_c   1.000
_cell.angle_alpha   90.00
_cell.angle_beta   90.00
_cell.angle_gamma   90.00
#
_symmetry.space_group_name_H-M   'P 1'
#
loop_
_entity.id
_entity.type
_entity.pdbx_description
1 polymer ?
#
loop_
_entity_poly.entity_id
_entity_poly.type
_entity_poly.pdbx_seq_one_letter_code
_entity_poly.pdbx_strand_id
1 'polypeptide(L)'
;MTLTKIAIPLSRKGIRRRTRPPLVRACAAAILVVAWAAASTPATAAPAGPSDATNLERCQAYPEPDYWTPDMTATINGTESWNHVVRFLGPGEAIRIAALPSSRVKNTRWPWDSGYGPNGDGIAAGPEFPAPGVSRYGLVGGVQGDLRLMGVGPTCYVNTTGVLQGFQLTVNDGEQGDNSEGFVVTIVTFKDPEPGCPVLGTSIGDQCPAYYDRRGYDPAYALKRCKNNSYGEREVTADFGVDKGFEPVRVTLFPGESFRVDALDAGWSLAPVPGYGGGPGDSGTSTPTIKVGSWPWDGSYTPDGAGVDHPAPEGWPAPYLPQYGLIGTWEGQSGYFWVGAHGGCLQWAGARPVTLALTMNDNNIGDNEGVWWLRVRLYSPDPLPPE
;
A
#
# COMPACT_ATOMS: atom_id res chain seq x y z
N MET A 1 -24.39 51.73 21.85
CA MET A 1 -23.50 51.03 20.89
C MET A 1 -23.62 51.74 19.56
N THR A 2 -22.55 52.41 19.17
CA THR A 2 -22.54 53.44 18.13
C THR A 2 -22.08 52.82 16.81
N LEU A 3 -22.92 52.92 15.78
CA LEU A 3 -22.66 52.42 14.42
C LEU A 3 -21.87 53.48 13.62
N THR A 4 -20.60 53.19 13.34
CA THR A 4 -19.73 54.06 12.52
C THR A 4 -19.88 53.70 11.05
N LYS A 5 -20.46 54.60 10.25
CA LYS A 5 -20.49 54.55 8.78
C LYS A 5 -19.15 55.07 8.23
N ILE A 6 -18.48 54.28 7.39
CA ILE A 6 -17.33 54.71 6.60
C ILE A 6 -17.79 55.00 5.17
N ALA A 7 -17.56 56.22 4.72
CA ALA A 7 -17.83 56.69 3.36
C ALA A 7 -16.57 56.57 2.48
N ILE A 8 -16.71 56.06 1.26
CA ILE A 8 -15.64 56.01 0.24
C ILE A 8 -15.95 57.08 -0.83
N PRO A 9 -15.01 57.99 -1.16
CA PRO A 9 -15.22 58.98 -2.21
C PRO A 9 -14.91 58.42 -3.61
N LEU A 10 -15.85 58.64 -4.54
CA LEU A 10 -15.70 58.38 -5.97
C LEU A 10 -14.85 59.48 -6.63
N SER A 11 -13.73 59.08 -7.24
CA SER A 11 -12.89 59.96 -8.07
C SER A 11 -13.36 59.95 -9.53
N ARG A 12 -13.76 61.12 -10.04
CA ARG A 12 -14.01 61.42 -11.45
C ARG A 12 -12.74 61.95 -12.12
N LYS A 13 -12.36 61.40 -13.27
CA LYS A 13 -11.58 62.02 -14.39
C LYS A 13 -11.39 60.93 -15.46
N GLY A 14 -11.55 61.13 -16.76
CA GLY A 14 -11.87 62.29 -17.58
C GLY A 14 -12.06 61.79 -19.02
N ILE A 15 -13.04 62.37 -19.72
CA ILE A 15 -13.42 62.03 -21.09
C ILE A 15 -12.39 62.64 -22.05
N ARG A 16 -11.73 61.82 -22.89
CA ARG A 16 -11.05 62.29 -24.10
C ARG A 16 -11.79 61.77 -25.33
N ARG A 17 -12.50 62.68 -26.00
CA ARG A 17 -13.00 62.50 -27.37
C ARG A 17 -11.80 62.41 -28.31
N ARG A 18 -11.66 61.31 -29.05
CA ARG A 18 -10.88 61.26 -30.30
C ARG A 18 -11.83 61.16 -31.48
N THR A 19 -11.73 62.17 -32.33
CA THR A 19 -12.34 62.30 -33.65
C THR A 19 -11.84 61.21 -34.60
N ARG A 20 -12.76 60.63 -35.38
CA ARG A 20 -12.49 59.66 -36.45
C ARG A 20 -11.89 60.37 -37.68
N PRO A 21 -10.98 59.74 -38.43
CA PRO A 21 -10.85 59.97 -39.86
C PRO A 21 -11.70 58.95 -40.68
N PRO A 22 -12.21 59.33 -41.85
CA PRO A 22 -12.97 58.46 -42.74
C PRO A 22 -12.06 57.87 -43.83
N LEU A 23 -11.98 56.54 -43.94
CA LEU A 23 -11.37 55.74 -45.03
C LEU A 23 -11.37 54.32 -44.44
N VAL A 24 -11.98 53.27 -45.00
CA VAL A 24 -11.97 52.80 -46.38
C VAL A 24 -13.19 51.89 -46.55
N ARG A 25 -14.15 52.29 -47.39
CA ARG A 25 -15.18 51.39 -47.93
C ARG A 25 -14.56 50.64 -49.12
N ALA A 26 -13.82 49.56 -48.86
CA ALA A 26 -13.33 48.67 -49.94
C ALA A 26 -12.93 47.25 -49.50
N CYS A 27 -13.39 46.74 -48.34
CA CYS A 27 -13.08 45.36 -47.89
C CYS A 27 -14.32 44.55 -47.49
N ALA A 28 -15.51 44.87 -48.03
CA ALA A 28 -16.74 44.15 -47.69
C ALA A 28 -17.04 42.94 -48.60
N ALA A 29 -16.28 42.71 -49.68
CA ALA A 29 -16.55 41.62 -50.62
C ALA A 29 -15.59 40.41 -50.51
N ALA A 30 -14.50 40.50 -49.72
CA ALA A 30 -13.54 39.40 -49.57
C ALA A 30 -13.75 38.58 -48.27
N ILE A 31 -14.57 39.05 -47.32
CA ILE A 31 -14.79 38.37 -46.04
C ILE A 31 -15.94 37.34 -46.11
N LEU A 32 -16.83 37.44 -47.11
CA LEU A 32 -17.98 36.53 -47.21
C LEU A 32 -17.68 35.17 -47.86
N VAL A 33 -16.55 35.03 -48.57
CA VAL A 33 -16.16 33.73 -49.18
C VAL A 33 -15.30 32.88 -48.23
N VAL A 34 -14.56 33.50 -47.31
CA VAL A 34 -13.84 32.76 -46.25
C VAL A 34 -14.78 32.32 -45.12
N ALA A 35 -15.92 33.00 -44.95
CA ALA A 35 -16.93 32.64 -43.95
C ALA A 35 -17.80 31.41 -44.30
N TRP A 36 -17.77 30.92 -45.56
CA TRP A 36 -18.55 29.75 -45.97
C TRP A 36 -17.73 28.46 -46.09
N ALA A 37 -16.40 28.55 -46.20
CA ALA A 37 -15.51 27.38 -46.19
C ALA A 37 -15.14 26.87 -44.78
N ALA A 38 -15.52 27.60 -43.72
CA ALA A 38 -15.33 27.18 -42.33
C ALA A 38 -16.57 26.50 -41.71
N ALA A 39 -17.66 26.35 -42.48
CA ALA A 39 -18.93 25.80 -41.99
C ALA A 39 -19.16 24.32 -42.37
N SER A 40 -18.19 23.68 -43.02
CA SER A 40 -18.29 22.28 -43.48
C SER A 40 -17.09 21.42 -43.08
N THR A 41 -16.32 21.82 -42.06
CA THR A 41 -15.57 20.83 -41.29
C THR A 41 -16.61 19.92 -40.63
N PRO A 42 -16.67 18.61 -40.93
CA PRO A 42 -17.48 17.71 -40.14
C PRO A 42 -17.06 17.95 -38.69
N ALA A 43 -18.05 18.19 -37.82
CA ALA A 43 -17.80 18.12 -36.40
C ALA A 43 -17.28 16.71 -36.15
N THR A 44 -15.95 16.54 -36.15
CA THR A 44 -15.34 15.41 -35.50
C THR A 44 -15.85 15.52 -34.09
N ALA A 45 -16.80 14.64 -33.77
CA ALA A 45 -17.30 14.48 -32.42
C ALA A 45 -16.08 14.57 -31.53
N ALA A 46 -16.08 15.53 -30.60
CA ALA A 46 -15.04 15.59 -29.59
C ALA A 46 -14.90 14.15 -29.09
N PRO A 47 -13.68 13.58 -29.05
CA PRO A 47 -13.50 12.22 -28.55
C PRO A 47 -14.28 12.17 -27.24
N ALA A 48 -15.18 11.20 -27.13
CA ALA A 48 -15.96 11.00 -25.91
C ALA A 48 -14.98 11.16 -24.74
N GLY A 49 -15.33 12.02 -23.78
CA GLY A 49 -14.47 12.29 -22.62
C GLY A 49 -14.03 10.97 -21.96
N PRO A 50 -12.97 10.99 -21.13
CA PRO A 50 -12.46 9.79 -20.47
C PRO A 50 -13.64 9.01 -19.91
N SER A 51 -13.77 7.77 -20.38
CA SER A 51 -14.97 6.96 -20.22
C SER A 51 -15.38 6.91 -18.76
N ASP A 52 -16.69 6.94 -18.49
CA ASP A 52 -17.32 6.59 -17.20
C ASP A 52 -17.06 5.12 -16.78
N ALA A 53 -15.95 4.55 -17.22
CA ALA A 53 -15.55 3.19 -16.96
C ALA A 53 -15.31 3.03 -15.46
N THR A 54 -16.11 2.18 -14.85
CA THR A 54 -16.01 1.76 -13.45
C THR A 54 -14.60 1.24 -13.12
N ASN A 55 -14.22 1.22 -11.83
CA ASN A 55 -12.95 0.60 -11.40
C ASN A 55 -12.81 -0.85 -11.89
N LEU A 56 -13.92 -1.59 -12.01
CA LEU A 56 -13.93 -2.95 -12.56
C LEU A 56 -13.58 -2.96 -14.05
N GLU A 57 -14.18 -2.08 -14.85
CA GLU A 57 -13.88 -1.97 -16.28
C GLU A 57 -12.42 -1.54 -16.48
N ARG A 58 -11.88 -0.64 -15.65
CA ARG A 58 -10.44 -0.31 -15.66
C ARG A 58 -9.58 -1.49 -15.26
N CYS A 59 -9.98 -2.28 -14.28
CA CYS A 59 -9.25 -3.48 -13.91
C CYS A 59 -9.19 -4.50 -15.07
N GLN A 60 -10.31 -4.70 -15.77
CA GLN A 60 -10.45 -5.68 -16.84
C GLN A 60 -9.85 -5.24 -18.19
N ALA A 61 -9.97 -3.95 -18.54
CA ALA A 61 -9.63 -3.45 -19.86
C ALA A 61 -8.12 -3.24 -20.07
N TYR A 62 -7.35 -3.02 -19.00
CA TYR A 62 -5.95 -2.66 -19.16
C TYR A 62 -5.06 -3.91 -19.33
N PRO A 63 -4.34 -4.09 -20.45
CA PRO A 63 -3.12 -4.88 -20.42
C PRO A 63 -2.13 -4.20 -19.46
N GLU A 64 -1.31 -4.96 -18.71
CA GLU A 64 -0.34 -4.41 -17.75
C GLU A 64 0.32 -3.14 -18.32
N PRO A 65 0.12 -1.96 -17.73
CA PRO A 65 0.83 -0.78 -18.20
C PRO A 65 2.31 -0.96 -17.87
N ASP A 66 3.19 -0.81 -18.86
CA ASP A 66 4.65 -0.86 -18.71
C ASP A 66 5.21 0.11 -17.63
N TYR A 67 4.38 1.01 -17.11
CA TYR A 67 4.72 2.07 -16.15
C TYR A 67 3.93 2.02 -14.83
N TRP A 68 3.00 1.08 -14.65
CA TRP A 68 2.36 0.91 -13.34
C TRP A 68 3.25 0.05 -12.47
N THR A 69 4.01 0.70 -11.60
CA THR A 69 4.65 0.02 -10.48
C THR A 69 3.55 -0.66 -9.69
N PRO A 70 3.59 -1.99 -9.50
CA PRO A 70 2.56 -2.65 -8.73
C PRO A 70 2.55 -2.09 -7.32
N ASP A 71 1.37 -1.78 -6.80
CA ASP A 71 1.21 -1.29 -5.43
C ASP A 71 1.89 -2.21 -4.43
N MET A 72 1.89 -3.52 -4.74
CA MET A 72 2.54 -4.53 -3.93
C MET A 72 3.02 -5.70 -4.80
N THR A 73 4.24 -6.17 -4.55
CA THR A 73 4.64 -7.54 -4.88
C THR A 73 4.72 -8.31 -3.57
N ALA A 74 4.00 -9.41 -3.47
CA ALA A 74 4.02 -10.26 -2.29
C ALA A 74 4.44 -11.68 -2.65
N THR A 75 5.08 -12.37 -1.70
CA THR A 75 5.32 -13.81 -1.79
C THR A 75 4.38 -14.49 -0.81
N ILE A 76 3.50 -15.35 -1.32
CA ILE A 76 2.61 -16.18 -0.53
C ILE A 76 3.36 -17.49 -0.31
N ASN A 77 4.07 -17.58 0.81
CA ASN A 77 4.84 -18.76 1.15
C ASN A 77 3.88 -19.86 1.63
N GLY A 78 4.00 -21.04 1.02
CA GLY A 78 3.13 -22.18 1.29
C GLY A 78 3.36 -22.81 2.66
N THR A 79 4.57 -22.71 3.25
CA THR A 79 4.96 -23.41 4.48
C THR A 79 4.22 -22.94 5.74
N GLU A 80 3.73 -21.71 5.70
CA GLU A 80 3.07 -21.08 6.84
C GLU A 80 1.59 -21.12 6.55
N SER A 81 0.81 -21.67 7.49
CA SER A 81 -0.63 -21.83 7.37
C SER A 81 -1.41 -20.53 7.12
N TRP A 82 -0.73 -19.37 7.16
CA TRP A 82 -1.34 -18.05 7.25
C TRP A 82 -0.58 -16.94 6.54
N ASN A 83 0.14 -17.23 5.46
CA ASN A 83 0.66 -16.17 4.57
C ASN A 83 -0.48 -15.52 3.78
N HIS A 84 -1.28 -14.73 4.47
CA HIS A 84 -2.33 -13.94 3.90
C HIS A 84 -1.80 -12.57 3.57
N VAL A 85 -1.75 -12.26 2.28
CA VAL A 85 -1.72 -10.87 1.87
C VAL A 85 -3.11 -10.31 2.14
N VAL A 86 -3.28 -9.69 3.30
CA VAL A 86 -4.52 -9.00 3.65
C VAL A 86 -4.43 -7.57 3.14
N ARG A 87 -5.28 -7.24 2.15
CA ARG A 87 -5.43 -5.87 1.66
C ARG A 87 -6.86 -5.41 1.91
N PHE A 88 -7.01 -4.28 2.58
CA PHE A 88 -8.31 -3.66 2.75
C PHE A 88 -8.70 -2.88 1.51
N LEU A 89 -9.91 -3.15 0.99
CA LEU A 89 -10.48 -2.46 -0.16
C LEU A 89 -11.61 -1.56 0.31
N GLY A 90 -11.53 -0.28 -0.03
CA GLY A 90 -12.61 0.67 0.17
C GLY A 90 -13.79 0.39 -0.75
N PRO A 91 -14.97 0.98 -0.48
CA PRO A 91 -16.13 0.86 -1.35
C PRO A 91 -15.84 1.33 -2.78
N GLY A 92 -16.14 0.49 -3.77
CA GLY A 92 -15.94 0.79 -5.18
C GLY A 92 -14.52 0.61 -5.68
N GLU A 93 -13.54 0.35 -4.81
CA GLU A 93 -12.18 0.00 -5.23
C GLU A 93 -12.15 -1.37 -5.88
N ALA A 94 -11.30 -1.52 -6.89
CA ALA A 94 -10.98 -2.81 -7.49
C ALA A 94 -9.52 -3.15 -7.30
N ILE A 95 -9.19 -4.44 -7.30
CA ILE A 95 -7.83 -4.93 -7.38
C ILE A 95 -7.66 -5.89 -8.53
N ARG A 96 -6.47 -5.84 -9.12
CA ARG A 96 -5.98 -6.82 -10.07
C ARG A 96 -4.85 -7.59 -9.44
N ILE A 97 -4.90 -8.90 -9.60
CA ILE A 97 -3.93 -9.82 -9.04
C ILE A 97 -3.39 -10.67 -10.16
N ALA A 98 -2.08 -10.69 -10.32
CA ALA A 98 -1.39 -11.53 -11.30
C ALA A 98 -0.31 -12.34 -10.60
N ALA A 99 -0.34 -13.65 -10.74
CA ALA A 99 0.70 -14.54 -10.21
C ALA A 99 1.77 -14.79 -11.27
N LEU A 100 3.04 -14.84 -10.86
CA LEU A 100 4.12 -15.19 -11.77
C LEU A 100 3.92 -16.62 -12.29
N PRO A 101 3.88 -16.85 -13.63
CA PRO A 101 3.70 -18.18 -14.20
C PRO A 101 4.76 -19.20 -13.81
N SER A 102 5.94 -18.75 -13.35
CA SER A 102 7.06 -19.57 -12.89
C SER A 102 7.03 -19.89 -11.39
N SER A 103 6.21 -19.19 -10.59
CA SER A 103 6.13 -19.42 -9.15
C SER A 103 5.41 -20.73 -8.84
N ARG A 104 5.82 -21.43 -7.79
CA ARG A 104 5.35 -22.78 -7.46
C ARG A 104 5.18 -22.92 -5.95
N VAL A 105 4.27 -23.80 -5.55
CA VAL A 105 4.23 -24.38 -4.21
C VAL A 105 4.53 -25.88 -4.32
N LYS A 106 5.30 -26.43 -3.39
CA LYS A 106 5.68 -27.84 -3.36
C LYS A 106 5.24 -28.49 -2.06
N ASN A 107 4.48 -29.57 -2.15
CA ASN A 107 4.17 -30.37 -0.98
C ASN A 107 5.42 -31.21 -0.58
N THR A 108 5.98 -30.94 0.59
CA THR A 108 7.19 -31.57 1.15
C THR A 108 6.96 -33.00 1.64
N ARG A 109 5.71 -33.44 1.84
CA ARG A 109 5.39 -34.85 2.13
C ARG A 109 5.86 -35.77 1.00
N TRP A 110 6.00 -35.24 -0.22
CA TRP A 110 6.45 -35.95 -1.41
C TRP A 110 7.67 -35.25 -2.02
N PRO A 111 8.90 -35.65 -1.66
CA PRO A 111 10.13 -34.98 -2.12
C PRO A 111 10.34 -34.93 -3.63
N TRP A 112 9.62 -35.77 -4.39
CA TRP A 112 9.65 -35.86 -5.85
C TRP A 112 8.52 -35.08 -6.53
N ASP A 113 7.71 -34.32 -5.79
CA ASP A 113 6.69 -33.47 -6.37
C ASP A 113 7.33 -32.36 -7.21
N SER A 114 6.84 -32.19 -8.44
CA SER A 114 7.33 -31.16 -9.36
C SER A 114 6.93 -29.74 -8.93
N GLY A 115 6.02 -29.64 -7.95
CA GLY A 115 5.43 -28.39 -7.51
C GLY A 115 4.28 -27.97 -8.42
N TYR A 116 3.35 -27.22 -7.83
CA TYR A 116 2.11 -26.78 -8.44
C TYR A 116 2.19 -25.30 -8.75
N GLY A 117 1.80 -24.91 -9.97
CA GLY A 117 1.71 -23.50 -10.36
C GLY A 117 0.48 -22.81 -9.77
N PRO A 118 0.29 -21.51 -10.02
CA PRO A 118 -0.84 -20.75 -9.47
C PRO A 118 -2.23 -21.30 -9.86
N ASN A 119 -2.32 -22.09 -10.93
CA ASN A 119 -3.55 -22.77 -11.34
C ASN A 119 -3.86 -24.04 -10.54
N GLY A 120 -2.93 -24.51 -9.70
CA GLY A 120 -3.05 -25.76 -8.95
C GLY A 120 -2.75 -27.00 -9.78
N ASP A 121 -3.24 -28.15 -9.31
CA ASP A 121 -3.10 -29.47 -9.96
C ASP A 121 -4.25 -29.86 -10.90
N GLY A 122 -5.28 -29.02 -11.02
CA GLY A 122 -6.50 -29.26 -11.79
C GLY A 122 -7.51 -30.20 -11.11
N ILE A 123 -7.22 -30.68 -9.90
CA ILE A 123 -8.12 -31.56 -9.13
C ILE A 123 -8.91 -30.70 -8.16
N ALA A 124 -10.23 -30.85 -8.16
CA ALA A 124 -11.10 -30.12 -7.24
C ALA A 124 -10.80 -30.48 -5.77
N ALA A 125 -10.65 -29.46 -4.95
CA ALA A 125 -10.34 -29.57 -3.54
C ALA A 125 -11.52 -30.10 -2.72
N GLY A 126 -11.21 -30.90 -1.70
CA GLY A 126 -12.18 -31.41 -0.74
C GLY A 126 -12.66 -30.33 0.25
N PRO A 127 -13.62 -30.66 1.13
CA PRO A 127 -14.15 -29.74 2.15
C PRO A 127 -13.12 -29.28 3.20
N GLU A 128 -11.99 -29.99 3.32
CA GLU A 128 -10.89 -29.67 4.23
C GLU A 128 -9.98 -28.53 3.74
N PHE A 129 -10.15 -28.08 2.50
CA PHE A 129 -9.35 -27.02 1.90
C PHE A 129 -9.95 -25.63 2.14
N PRO A 130 -9.15 -24.55 2.09
CA PRO A 130 -9.65 -23.17 2.22
C PRO A 130 -10.73 -22.80 1.19
N ALA A 131 -10.63 -23.32 -0.04
CA ALA A 131 -11.59 -23.12 -1.12
C ALA A 131 -12.06 -24.47 -1.70
N PRO A 132 -13.06 -25.13 -1.08
CA PRO A 132 -13.59 -26.40 -1.57
C PRO A 132 -14.14 -26.29 -2.99
N GLY A 133 -13.93 -27.32 -3.82
CA GLY A 133 -14.36 -27.34 -5.22
C GLY A 133 -13.46 -26.55 -6.19
N VAL A 134 -12.53 -25.74 -5.69
CA VAL A 134 -11.49 -25.07 -6.48
C VAL A 134 -10.26 -25.98 -6.62
N SER A 135 -9.39 -25.78 -7.62
CA SER A 135 -8.18 -26.61 -7.78
C SER A 135 -7.32 -26.63 -6.51
N ARG A 136 -6.84 -27.82 -6.11
CA ARG A 136 -5.88 -27.98 -5.01
C ARG A 136 -4.54 -27.33 -5.36
N TYR A 137 -3.84 -26.88 -4.32
CA TYR A 137 -2.52 -26.24 -4.37
C TYR A 137 -2.45 -24.99 -5.27
N GLY A 138 -3.59 -24.48 -5.75
CA GLY A 138 -3.66 -23.27 -6.55
C GLY A 138 -3.60 -22.02 -5.68
N LEU A 139 -3.30 -20.88 -6.31
CA LEU A 139 -3.48 -19.58 -5.69
C LEU A 139 -4.97 -19.25 -5.64
N VAL A 140 -5.49 -19.05 -4.43
CA VAL A 140 -6.86 -18.58 -4.22
C VAL A 140 -6.87 -17.25 -3.50
N GLY A 141 -7.94 -16.51 -3.68
CA GLY A 141 -8.19 -15.30 -2.91
C GLY A 141 -9.62 -14.85 -2.97
N GLY A 142 -9.94 -13.86 -2.16
CA GLY A 142 -11.29 -13.36 -2.06
C GLY A 142 -11.50 -12.58 -0.77
N VAL A 143 -12.76 -12.40 -0.41
CA VAL A 143 -13.16 -11.60 0.76
C VAL A 143 -14.07 -12.44 1.63
N GLN A 144 -13.89 -12.36 2.95
CA GLN A 144 -14.79 -12.97 3.94
C GLN A 144 -15.07 -14.47 3.69
N GLY A 145 -14.05 -15.21 3.24
CA GLY A 145 -14.15 -16.64 2.98
C GLY A 145 -14.74 -17.05 1.61
N ASP A 146 -15.21 -16.12 0.77
CA ASP A 146 -15.53 -16.41 -0.64
C ASP A 146 -14.24 -16.47 -1.48
N LEU A 147 -13.45 -17.52 -1.26
CA LEU A 147 -12.18 -17.75 -1.93
C LEU A 147 -12.39 -18.38 -3.32
N ARG A 148 -11.73 -17.81 -4.32
CA ARG A 148 -11.81 -18.22 -5.73
C ARG A 148 -10.42 -18.42 -6.31
N LEU A 149 -10.30 -19.24 -7.34
CA LEU A 149 -9.04 -19.41 -8.07
C LEU A 149 -8.61 -18.09 -8.70
N MET A 150 -7.40 -17.65 -8.40
CA MET A 150 -6.77 -16.49 -9.04
C MET A 150 -5.99 -16.91 -10.28
N GLY A 151 -5.33 -18.07 -10.23
CA GLY A 151 -4.58 -18.63 -11.34
C GLY A 151 -3.39 -17.79 -11.78
N VAL A 152 -2.89 -18.08 -12.99
CA VAL A 152 -1.77 -17.37 -13.64
C VAL A 152 -2.24 -16.09 -14.34
N GLY A 153 -3.51 -16.04 -14.72
CA GLY A 153 -4.08 -14.87 -15.39
C GLY A 153 -4.35 -13.72 -14.43
N PRO A 154 -4.37 -12.47 -14.92
CA PRO A 154 -4.83 -11.35 -14.12
C PRO A 154 -6.30 -11.55 -13.72
N THR A 155 -6.55 -11.62 -12.42
CA THR A 155 -7.91 -11.70 -11.88
C THR A 155 -8.28 -10.37 -11.25
N CYS A 156 -9.47 -9.88 -11.58
CA CYS A 156 -10.03 -8.64 -11.07
C CYS A 156 -11.07 -8.92 -9.98
N TYR A 157 -10.92 -8.23 -8.85
CA TYR A 157 -11.90 -8.20 -7.78
C TYR A 157 -12.34 -6.76 -7.55
N VAL A 158 -13.62 -6.53 -7.26
CA VAL A 158 -14.14 -5.20 -6.91
C VAL A 158 -14.94 -5.30 -5.63
N ASN A 159 -14.71 -4.38 -4.71
CA ASN A 159 -15.52 -4.27 -3.50
C ASN A 159 -16.80 -3.49 -3.81
N THR A 160 -17.92 -4.21 -3.88
CA THR A 160 -19.24 -3.64 -4.15
C THR A 160 -20.06 -3.35 -2.88
N THR A 161 -19.55 -3.70 -1.70
CA THR A 161 -20.37 -3.83 -0.48
C THR A 161 -20.63 -2.53 0.27
N GLY A 162 -20.08 -1.40 -0.17
CA GLY A 162 -20.27 -0.12 0.53
C GLY A 162 -19.48 0.00 1.83
N VAL A 163 -18.75 -1.02 2.26
CA VAL A 163 -17.92 -1.05 3.47
C VAL A 163 -16.50 -1.52 3.17
N LEU A 164 -15.55 -1.26 4.07
CA LEU A 164 -14.18 -1.74 3.94
C LEU A 164 -14.14 -3.29 4.01
N GLN A 165 -13.43 -3.93 3.08
CA GLN A 165 -13.33 -5.38 3.03
C GLN A 165 -11.89 -5.87 3.04
N GLY A 166 -11.57 -6.82 3.91
CA GLY A 166 -10.29 -7.53 3.88
C GLY A 166 -10.26 -8.54 2.74
N PHE A 167 -9.44 -8.28 1.74
CA PHE A 167 -9.11 -9.21 0.68
C PHE A 167 -7.92 -10.07 1.10
N GLN A 168 -8.04 -11.39 0.95
CA GLN A 168 -7.07 -12.38 1.36
C GLN A 168 -6.54 -13.13 0.13
N LEU A 169 -5.25 -13.47 0.14
CA LEU A 169 -4.64 -14.46 -0.76
C LEU A 169 -4.08 -15.63 0.04
N THR A 170 -4.16 -16.85 -0.49
CA THR A 170 -3.57 -18.04 0.13
C THR A 170 -3.32 -19.15 -0.89
N VAL A 171 -2.54 -20.15 -0.50
CA VAL A 171 -2.51 -21.45 -1.19
C VAL A 171 -3.75 -22.23 -0.82
N ASN A 172 -4.42 -22.83 -1.80
CA ASN A 172 -5.55 -23.73 -1.56
C ASN A 172 -5.04 -25.10 -1.13
N ASP A 173 -4.65 -25.22 0.13
CA ASP A 173 -4.17 -26.47 0.72
C ASP A 173 -4.75 -26.69 2.11
N GLY A 174 -5.15 -27.93 2.40
CA GLY A 174 -5.72 -28.36 3.67
C GLY A 174 -4.67 -28.60 4.77
N GLU A 175 -3.39 -28.76 4.41
CA GLU A 175 -2.30 -29.03 5.36
C GLU A 175 -1.07 -28.14 5.09
N GLN A 176 -1.23 -26.81 5.07
CA GLN A 176 -0.19 -25.86 4.66
C GLN A 176 1.19 -26.03 5.32
N GLY A 177 1.26 -26.57 6.54
CA GLY A 177 2.52 -26.83 7.24
C GLY A 177 3.46 -27.82 6.52
N ASP A 178 2.96 -28.56 5.52
CA ASP A 178 3.77 -29.47 4.70
C ASP A 178 4.17 -28.87 3.35
N ASN A 179 3.91 -27.60 3.06
CA ASN A 179 4.36 -26.98 1.81
C ASN A 179 5.79 -26.43 1.90
N SER A 180 6.35 -26.12 0.75
CA SER A 180 7.60 -25.38 0.53
C SER A 180 7.43 -24.47 -0.68
N GLU A 181 8.26 -23.42 -0.78
CA GLU A 181 8.15 -22.39 -1.83
C GLU A 181 6.85 -21.57 -1.72
N GLY A 182 6.49 -20.81 -2.75
CA GLY A 182 5.35 -19.91 -2.69
C GLY A 182 5.04 -19.20 -4.01
N PHE A 183 3.87 -18.57 -4.07
CA PHE A 183 3.46 -17.78 -5.21
C PHE A 183 3.99 -16.35 -5.09
N VAL A 184 4.61 -15.86 -6.16
CA VAL A 184 4.93 -14.44 -6.26
C VAL A 184 3.77 -13.79 -6.98
N VAL A 185 3.13 -12.82 -6.32
CA VAL A 185 1.94 -12.14 -6.82
C VAL A 185 2.18 -10.64 -6.92
N THR A 186 1.58 -10.06 -7.94
CA THR A 186 1.55 -8.64 -8.23
C THR A 186 0.13 -8.16 -7.97
N ILE A 187 -0.04 -7.13 -7.13
CA ILE A 187 -1.35 -6.57 -6.78
C ILE A 187 -1.37 -5.10 -7.19
N VAL A 188 -2.42 -4.71 -7.92
CA VAL A 188 -2.67 -3.33 -8.37
C VAL A 188 -4.06 -2.91 -7.94
N THR A 189 -4.22 -1.79 -7.25
CA THR A 189 -5.51 -1.21 -6.88
C THR A 189 -5.93 -0.13 -7.86
N PHE A 190 -7.20 -0.20 -8.24
CA PHE A 190 -7.91 0.79 -9.01
C PHE A 190 -8.87 1.48 -8.04
N LYS A 191 -8.61 2.76 -7.79
CA LYS A 191 -9.50 3.65 -7.03
C LYS A 191 -10.00 4.75 -7.95
N ASP A 192 -11.17 5.30 -7.62
CA ASP A 192 -11.60 6.51 -8.31
C ASP A 192 -10.62 7.65 -8.02
N PRO A 193 -10.32 8.50 -9.01
CA PRO A 193 -9.51 9.68 -8.77
C PRO A 193 -10.21 10.55 -7.71
N GLU A 194 -9.45 10.96 -6.70
CA GLU A 194 -9.97 11.86 -5.67
C GLU A 194 -10.55 13.12 -6.32
N PRO A 195 -11.70 13.63 -5.85
CA PRO A 195 -12.30 14.85 -6.37
C PRO A 195 -11.30 16.01 -6.33
N GLY A 196 -10.80 16.43 -7.50
CA GLY A 196 -9.78 17.47 -7.62
C GLY A 196 -8.59 17.13 -8.53
N CYS A 197 -8.44 15.88 -8.97
CA CYS A 197 -7.50 15.53 -10.04
C CYS A 197 -8.21 15.57 -11.41
N PRO A 198 -7.91 16.54 -12.29
CA PRO A 198 -8.52 16.59 -13.62
C PRO A 198 -8.05 15.40 -14.47
N VAL A 199 -8.98 14.53 -14.85
CA VAL A 199 -8.74 13.44 -15.81
C VAL A 199 -8.72 14.05 -17.21
N LEU A 200 -7.54 14.31 -17.76
CA LEU A 200 -7.37 14.73 -19.15
C LEU A 200 -6.89 13.56 -20.01
N GLY A 201 -7.60 13.33 -21.10
CA GLY A 201 -7.52 12.12 -21.92
C GLY A 201 -6.38 12.10 -22.94
N THR A 202 -6.08 10.87 -23.36
CA THR A 202 -5.37 10.48 -24.60
C THR A 202 -3.85 10.63 -24.65
N SER A 203 -3.17 10.41 -23.53
CA SER A 203 -1.91 9.63 -23.41
C SER A 203 -1.63 9.50 -21.92
N ILE A 204 -1.98 8.36 -21.32
CA ILE A 204 -1.96 8.19 -19.85
C ILE A 204 -0.52 8.25 -19.28
N GLY A 205 0.50 8.32 -20.14
CA GLY A 205 1.89 8.61 -19.74
C GLY A 205 2.13 10.05 -19.23
N ASP A 206 1.27 11.03 -19.52
CA ASP A 206 1.69 12.44 -19.36
C ASP A 206 0.95 13.29 -18.32
N GLN A 207 -0.25 12.94 -17.82
CA GLN A 207 -1.09 13.95 -17.11
C GLN A 207 -1.83 13.54 -15.84
N CYS A 208 -1.63 12.33 -15.33
CA CYS A 208 -1.42 12.17 -13.89
C CYS A 208 -0.01 11.65 -13.82
N PRO A 209 1.00 12.41 -13.32
CA PRO A 209 2.34 11.86 -13.28
C PRO A 209 2.27 10.63 -12.36
N ALA A 210 2.24 9.43 -12.99
CA ALA A 210 2.99 8.31 -12.48
C ALA A 210 4.32 8.92 -12.06
N TYR A 211 4.66 8.76 -10.79
CA TYR A 211 5.64 9.55 -10.06
C TYR A 211 7.09 9.27 -10.54
N TYR A 212 7.34 9.31 -11.85
CA TYR A 212 8.54 9.95 -12.36
C TYR A 212 8.39 11.43 -12.04
N ASP A 213 8.86 11.83 -10.86
CA ASP A 213 9.23 13.22 -10.61
C ASP A 213 10.00 13.72 -11.86
N ARG A 214 9.77 14.95 -12.30
CA ARG A 214 10.57 15.63 -13.34
C ARG A 214 12.09 15.61 -13.07
N ARG A 215 12.51 15.17 -11.88
CA ARG A 215 13.89 14.88 -11.50
C ARG A 215 14.40 13.50 -11.91
N GLY A 216 13.55 12.66 -12.51
CA GLY A 216 13.87 11.30 -12.93
C GLY A 216 14.21 10.42 -11.74
N TYR A 217 13.23 9.87 -11.02
CA TYR A 217 13.49 8.94 -9.92
C TYR A 217 12.79 7.60 -10.22
N ASP A 218 13.49 6.47 -10.01
CA ASP A 218 12.89 5.14 -10.16
C ASP A 218 12.41 4.58 -8.79
N PRO A 219 11.10 4.61 -8.49
CA PRO A 219 10.57 4.03 -7.25
C PRO A 219 10.83 2.52 -7.14
N ALA A 220 10.94 1.78 -8.24
CA ALA A 220 11.22 0.35 -8.19
C ALA A 220 12.62 0.07 -7.61
N TYR A 221 13.55 1.01 -7.78
CA TYR A 221 14.89 0.91 -7.22
C TYR A 221 14.91 0.92 -5.69
N ALA A 222 14.15 1.83 -5.07
CA ALA A 222 14.03 1.91 -3.61
C ALA A 222 13.51 0.59 -3.03
N LEU A 223 12.46 0.04 -3.65
CA LEU A 223 11.83 -1.21 -3.24
C LEU A 223 12.78 -2.40 -3.44
N LYS A 224 13.54 -2.42 -4.55
CA LYS A 224 14.56 -3.45 -4.81
C LYS A 224 15.66 -3.43 -3.75
N ARG A 225 16.18 -2.25 -3.38
CA ARG A 225 17.19 -2.12 -2.32
C ARG A 225 16.66 -2.58 -0.97
N CYS A 226 15.41 -2.23 -0.66
CA CYS A 226 14.75 -2.71 0.53
C CYS A 226 14.69 -4.25 0.57
N LYS A 227 14.21 -4.87 -0.52
CA LYS A 227 14.08 -6.34 -0.63
C LYS A 227 15.44 -7.05 -0.52
N ASN A 228 16.48 -6.44 -1.08
CA ASN A 228 17.85 -6.95 -0.99
C ASN A 228 18.51 -6.71 0.38
N ASN A 229 17.77 -6.13 1.34
CA ASN A 229 18.27 -5.74 2.65
C ASN A 229 19.58 -4.94 2.56
N SER A 230 19.67 -4.06 1.56
CA SER A 230 20.80 -3.15 1.42
C SER A 230 20.82 -2.17 2.61
N TYR A 231 21.94 -1.49 2.84
CA TYR A 231 21.93 -0.40 3.82
C TYR A 231 20.90 0.66 3.39
N GLY A 232 19.99 0.99 4.32
CA GLY A 232 19.08 2.11 4.17
C GLY A 232 19.88 3.42 4.11
N GLU A 233 19.37 4.40 3.38
CA GLU A 233 20.00 5.72 3.32
C GLU A 233 19.81 6.48 4.63
N ARG A 234 18.65 6.23 5.27
CA ARG A 234 18.31 6.75 6.58
C ARG A 234 17.86 5.60 7.45
N GLU A 235 18.35 5.58 8.69
CA GLU A 235 17.98 4.61 9.71
C GLU A 235 17.50 5.37 10.94
N VAL A 236 16.34 4.97 11.47
CA VAL A 236 15.81 5.45 12.74
C VAL A 236 15.75 4.26 13.69
N THR A 237 16.49 4.33 14.79
CA THR A 237 16.31 3.41 15.91
C THR A 237 15.37 4.06 16.91
N ALA A 238 14.34 3.33 17.33
CA ALA A 238 13.36 3.80 18.29
C ALA A 238 13.00 2.69 19.27
N ASP A 239 12.81 3.06 20.52
CA ASP A 239 12.18 2.25 21.54
C ASP A 239 10.69 2.53 21.58
N PHE A 240 9.88 1.48 21.61
CA PHE A 240 8.43 1.54 21.75
C PHE A 240 8.04 0.72 22.97
N GLY A 241 7.54 1.38 24.03
CA GLY A 241 7.25 0.70 25.27
C GLY A 241 6.92 1.63 26.43
N VAL A 242 6.91 1.07 27.64
CA VAL A 242 6.57 1.78 28.88
C VAL A 242 7.44 3.03 29.11
N ASP A 243 8.72 2.96 28.74
CA ASP A 243 9.68 4.06 28.90
C ASP A 243 9.34 5.31 28.07
N LYS A 244 8.52 5.13 27.02
CA LYS A 244 8.01 6.19 26.15
C LYS A 244 6.52 6.42 26.30
N GLY A 245 5.89 5.82 27.31
CA GLY A 245 4.43 5.85 27.46
C GLY A 245 3.69 5.31 26.24
N PHE A 246 4.32 4.39 25.49
CA PHE A 246 3.82 3.84 24.23
C PHE A 246 3.46 4.90 23.16
N GLU A 247 4.17 6.03 23.14
CA GLU A 247 4.03 6.99 22.03
C GLU A 247 4.38 6.32 20.68
N PRO A 248 3.58 6.52 19.62
CA PRO A 248 3.86 5.93 18.32
C PRO A 248 5.22 6.38 17.77
N VAL A 249 5.96 5.45 17.17
CA VAL A 249 7.20 5.78 16.45
C VAL A 249 6.81 6.45 15.13
N ARG A 250 7.28 7.67 14.91
CA ARG A 250 6.90 8.49 13.75
C ARG A 250 8.07 8.69 12.81
N VAL A 251 7.86 8.40 11.53
CA VAL A 251 8.86 8.55 10.48
C VAL A 251 8.22 9.19 9.26
N THR A 252 8.82 10.25 8.71
CA THR A 252 8.32 10.87 7.48
C THR A 252 8.91 10.17 6.26
N LEU A 253 8.04 9.67 5.39
CA LEU A 253 8.38 9.18 4.06
C LEU A 253 8.07 10.22 3.01
N PHE A 254 9.00 10.36 2.07
CA PHE A 254 8.78 11.08 0.83
C PHE A 254 8.17 10.16 -0.22
N PRO A 255 7.47 10.71 -1.22
CA PRO A 255 6.93 9.92 -2.32
C PRO A 255 7.98 9.01 -2.97
N GLY A 256 7.62 7.75 -3.22
CA GLY A 256 8.49 6.74 -3.83
C GLY A 256 9.48 6.10 -2.86
N GLU A 257 9.59 6.57 -1.62
CA GLU A 257 10.44 5.91 -0.63
C GLU A 257 9.83 4.58 -0.17
N SER A 258 10.71 3.60 0.04
CA SER A 258 10.37 2.35 0.70
C SER A 258 10.89 2.34 2.12
N PHE A 259 10.24 1.57 2.99
CA PHE A 259 10.72 1.32 4.34
C PHE A 259 10.65 -0.16 4.70
N ARG A 260 11.46 -0.53 5.70
CA ARG A 260 11.46 -1.82 6.37
C ARG A 260 11.64 -1.59 7.86
N VAL A 261 10.95 -2.38 8.67
CA VAL A 261 11.12 -2.39 10.12
C VAL A 261 11.74 -3.71 10.53
N ASP A 262 12.84 -3.63 11.27
CA ASP A 262 13.48 -4.78 11.91
C ASP A 262 13.39 -4.61 13.43
N ALA A 263 12.86 -5.61 14.12
CA ALA A 263 13.02 -5.74 15.56
C ALA A 263 14.49 -6.03 15.86
N LEU A 264 15.04 -5.29 16.81
CA LEU A 264 16.40 -5.50 17.28
C LEU A 264 16.37 -6.41 18.49
N ASP A 265 17.22 -7.44 18.49
CA ASP A 265 17.52 -8.14 19.72
C ASP A 265 18.19 -7.15 20.69
N ALA A 266 17.67 -7.10 21.92
CA ALA A 266 18.28 -6.34 22.99
C ALA A 266 19.50 -7.16 23.44
N GLY A 267 20.64 -6.91 22.80
CA GLY A 267 21.92 -7.35 23.33
C GLY A 267 22.17 -6.59 24.63
N TRP A 268 21.78 -7.15 25.77
CA TRP A 268 22.22 -6.65 27.05
C TRP A 268 23.51 -7.34 27.45
N SER A 269 24.51 -6.54 27.81
CA SER A 269 25.67 -6.98 28.57
C SER A 269 25.38 -6.62 30.01
N LEU A 270 25.16 -7.60 30.89
CA LEU A 270 25.24 -7.32 32.32
C LEU A 270 26.68 -6.90 32.59
N ALA A 271 26.90 -5.62 32.92
CA ALA A 271 28.11 -5.24 33.61
C ALA A 271 28.23 -6.16 34.83
N PRO A 272 29.37 -6.82 35.05
CA PRO A 272 29.50 -7.81 36.12
C PRO A 272 29.08 -7.18 37.45
N VAL A 273 27.96 -7.64 38.02
CA VAL A 273 27.47 -7.19 39.31
C VAL A 273 28.44 -7.75 40.36
N PRO A 274 29.19 -6.89 41.09
CA PRO A 274 30.14 -7.38 42.08
C PRO A 274 29.41 -8.18 43.15
N GLY A 275 29.67 -9.49 43.23
CA GLY A 275 29.12 -10.39 44.25
C GLY A 275 28.18 -11.49 43.73
N TYR A 276 27.75 -11.44 42.47
CA TYR A 276 27.09 -12.59 41.83
C TYR A 276 28.16 -13.44 41.14
N GLY A 277 28.38 -14.67 41.59
CA GLY A 277 29.38 -15.61 41.04
C GLY A 277 29.07 -16.14 39.63
N GLY A 278 28.39 -15.35 38.80
CA GLY A 278 28.22 -15.63 37.38
C GLY A 278 29.55 -15.43 36.65
N GLY A 279 29.93 -16.39 35.82
CA GLY A 279 31.17 -16.33 35.05
C GLY A 279 31.23 -15.11 34.10
N PRO A 280 32.40 -14.86 33.49
CA PRO A 280 32.56 -13.77 32.54
C PRO A 280 31.63 -13.98 31.33
N GLY A 281 30.63 -13.11 31.21
CA GLY A 281 29.93 -12.84 29.95
C GLY A 281 28.85 -13.84 29.53
N ASP A 282 27.83 -14.06 30.36
CA ASP A 282 26.54 -14.53 29.83
C ASP A 282 25.92 -13.39 28.99
N SER A 283 26.26 -13.37 27.71
CA SER A 283 25.51 -12.62 26.70
C SER A 283 24.28 -13.43 26.34
N GLY A 284 23.13 -13.08 26.92
CA GLY A 284 21.84 -13.57 26.47
C GLY A 284 21.25 -12.61 25.45
N THR A 285 20.87 -13.08 24.27
CA THR A 285 19.97 -12.35 23.38
C THR A 285 18.56 -12.63 23.85
N SER A 286 17.99 -11.75 24.69
CA SER A 286 16.55 -11.75 24.88
C SER A 286 15.95 -10.79 23.86
N THR A 287 15.15 -11.31 22.94
CA THR A 287 14.35 -10.45 22.07
C THR A 287 13.45 -9.59 22.97
N PRO A 288 13.50 -8.26 22.84
CA PRO A 288 12.73 -7.36 23.70
C PRO A 288 11.24 -7.61 23.42
N THR A 289 10.49 -7.82 24.49
CA THR A 289 9.07 -8.17 24.44
C THR A 289 8.27 -7.15 25.24
N ILE A 290 7.03 -6.96 24.82
CA ILE A 290 6.01 -6.29 25.61
C ILE A 290 5.16 -7.37 26.23
N LYS A 291 4.93 -7.25 27.52
CA LYS A 291 4.05 -8.11 28.25
C LYS A 291 2.74 -7.38 28.52
N VAL A 292 1.64 -8.08 28.30
CA VAL A 292 0.30 -7.48 28.22
C VAL A 292 -0.50 -7.75 29.47
N GLY A 293 -1.22 -6.74 29.94
CA GLY A 293 -2.12 -6.84 31.08
C GLY A 293 -1.42 -6.77 32.44
N SER A 294 -2.25 -6.67 33.49
CA SER A 294 -1.79 -6.66 34.89
C SER A 294 -1.25 -8.01 35.32
N TRP A 295 -0.29 -8.02 36.25
CA TRP A 295 0.23 -9.27 36.81
C TRP A 295 -0.88 -10.15 37.43
N PRO A 296 -0.97 -11.46 37.10
CA PRO A 296 -0.14 -12.18 36.13
C PRO A 296 -0.56 -11.84 34.69
N TRP A 297 0.38 -11.27 33.96
CA TRP A 297 0.32 -10.88 32.55
C TRP A 297 -0.30 -11.98 31.66
N ASP A 298 -1.07 -11.57 30.66
CA ASP A 298 -1.75 -12.45 29.70
C ASP A 298 -0.76 -13.13 28.74
N GLY A 299 0.38 -12.48 28.48
CA GLY A 299 1.42 -12.99 27.60
C GLY A 299 2.60 -12.05 27.48
N SER A 300 3.61 -12.50 26.70
CA SER A 300 4.82 -11.76 26.38
C SER A 300 5.04 -11.84 24.87
N TYR A 301 4.96 -10.70 24.19
CA TYR A 301 4.86 -10.64 22.73
C TYR A 301 6.01 -9.85 22.12
N THR A 302 6.55 -10.35 21.02
CA THR A 302 7.44 -9.61 20.12
C THR A 302 6.61 -8.67 19.24
N PRO A 303 7.21 -7.86 18.35
CA PRO A 303 6.45 -7.07 17.39
C PRO A 303 5.55 -7.89 16.44
N ASP A 304 5.68 -9.21 16.37
CA ASP A 304 4.73 -10.07 15.63
C ASP A 304 3.38 -10.23 16.37
N GLY A 305 3.34 -9.87 17.65
CA GLY A 305 2.16 -10.00 18.50
C GLY A 305 1.85 -11.45 18.84
N ALA A 306 0.57 -11.75 19.01
CA ALA A 306 0.06 -13.11 19.17
C ALA A 306 0.01 -13.88 17.83
N GLY A 307 0.44 -13.26 16.72
CA GLY A 307 0.35 -13.81 15.37
C GLY A 307 -1.03 -13.64 14.73
N VAL A 308 -1.10 -13.96 13.44
CA VAL A 308 -2.32 -13.83 12.61
C VAL A 308 -3.46 -14.76 13.04
N ASP A 309 -3.16 -15.79 13.82
CA ASP A 309 -4.13 -16.77 14.36
C ASP A 309 -4.92 -16.24 15.56
N HIS A 310 -4.45 -15.13 16.11
CA HIS A 310 -5.10 -14.41 17.18
C HIS A 310 -5.42 -12.99 16.68
N PRO A 311 -6.35 -12.85 15.71
CA PRO A 311 -6.73 -11.55 15.20
C PRO A 311 -7.41 -10.72 16.30
N ALA A 312 -7.17 -9.42 16.27
CA ALA A 312 -7.81 -8.47 17.17
C ALA A 312 -9.33 -8.45 16.91
N PRO A 313 -10.17 -8.53 17.96
CA PRO A 313 -11.62 -8.45 17.78
C PRO A 313 -12.05 -7.03 17.38
N GLU A 314 -13.33 -6.88 17.05
CA GLU A 314 -13.93 -5.57 16.81
C GLU A 314 -13.74 -4.63 18.02
N GLY A 315 -13.52 -3.33 17.75
CA GLY A 315 -13.27 -2.31 18.77
C GLY A 315 -11.80 -2.07 19.10
N TRP A 316 -10.88 -2.84 18.52
CA TRP A 316 -9.43 -2.60 18.60
C TRP A 316 -8.98 -1.53 17.61
N PRO A 317 -7.76 -0.96 17.77
CA PRO A 317 -7.23 0.01 16.80
C PRO A 317 -7.22 -0.54 15.38
N ALA A 318 -6.75 -1.78 15.20
CA ALA A 318 -6.76 -2.49 13.93
C ALA A 318 -7.42 -3.87 14.06
N PRO A 319 -8.76 -3.93 13.98
CA PRO A 319 -9.48 -5.20 14.00
C PRO A 319 -8.99 -6.12 12.89
N TYR A 320 -8.98 -7.43 13.17
CA TYR A 320 -8.56 -8.50 12.26
C TYR A 320 -7.07 -8.56 11.92
N LEU A 321 -6.24 -7.63 12.42
CA LEU A 321 -4.79 -7.76 12.42
C LEU A 321 -4.32 -8.48 13.70
N PRO A 322 -3.09 -9.03 13.77
CA PRO A 322 -2.58 -9.71 14.96
C PRO A 322 -2.78 -8.89 16.24
N GLN A 323 -3.33 -9.51 17.29
CA GLN A 323 -3.38 -8.91 18.63
C GLN A 323 -1.96 -8.62 19.11
N TYR A 324 -1.78 -7.48 19.78
CA TYR A 324 -0.52 -7.11 20.42
C TYR A 324 0.66 -7.00 19.46
N GLY A 325 0.42 -6.97 18.14
CA GLY A 325 1.44 -6.87 17.11
C GLY A 325 1.74 -5.43 16.72
N LEU A 326 2.90 -5.21 16.10
CA LEU A 326 3.28 -3.94 15.52
C LEU A 326 2.46 -3.69 14.25
N ILE A 327 1.73 -2.59 14.25
CA ILE A 327 0.92 -2.09 13.14
C ILE A 327 1.42 -0.71 12.71
N GLY A 328 1.23 -0.41 11.43
CA GLY A 328 1.52 0.88 10.83
C GLY A 328 0.25 1.57 10.36
N THR A 329 0.26 2.89 10.38
CA THR A 329 -0.72 3.72 9.68
C THR A 329 -0.03 4.90 9.01
N TRP A 330 -0.62 5.40 7.94
CA TRP A 330 -0.21 6.63 7.30
C TRP A 330 -1.02 7.77 7.92
N GLU A 331 -0.39 8.72 8.58
CA GLU A 331 -1.11 9.82 9.22
C GLU A 331 -1.99 10.58 8.22
N GLY A 332 -3.26 10.78 8.61
CA GLY A 332 -4.26 11.40 7.76
C GLY A 332 -4.91 10.45 6.75
N GLN A 333 -4.53 9.17 6.72
CA GLN A 333 -5.23 8.12 5.98
C GLN A 333 -6.00 7.22 6.95
N SER A 334 -7.06 6.59 6.43
CA SER A 334 -7.79 5.57 7.17
C SER A 334 -7.12 4.21 7.06
N GLY A 335 -7.10 3.48 8.16
CA GLY A 335 -6.71 2.07 8.19
C GLY A 335 -5.31 1.84 8.75
N TYR A 336 -5.10 0.57 9.10
CA TYR A 336 -3.86 0.04 9.62
C TYR A 336 -3.42 -1.12 8.76
N PHE A 337 -2.12 -1.37 8.76
CA PHE A 337 -1.52 -2.55 8.14
C PHE A 337 -0.56 -3.20 9.15
N TRP A 338 -0.41 -4.52 9.03
CA TRP A 338 0.50 -5.26 9.90
C TRP A 338 1.94 -5.04 9.44
N VAL A 339 2.83 -4.83 10.41
CA VAL A 339 4.27 -4.62 10.18
C VAL A 339 5.07 -5.80 10.72
N GLY A 340 4.83 -6.25 11.96
CA GLY A 340 5.56 -7.39 12.54
C GLY A 340 7.02 -7.09 12.91
N ALA A 341 7.76 -8.11 13.35
CA ALA A 341 9.16 -8.02 13.79
C ALA A 341 10.16 -7.96 12.63
N HIS A 342 9.79 -8.52 11.48
CA HIS A 342 10.59 -8.48 10.25
C HIS A 342 9.73 -7.98 9.11
N GLY A 343 9.24 -6.75 9.25
CA GLY A 343 8.29 -6.18 8.31
C GLY A 343 8.80 -6.24 6.88
N GLY A 344 7.89 -6.63 6.00
CA GLY A 344 8.12 -6.60 4.57
C GLY A 344 8.48 -5.19 4.09
N CYS A 345 8.97 -5.11 2.86
CA CYS A 345 9.25 -3.83 2.24
C CYS A 345 7.97 -3.19 1.76
N LEU A 346 7.62 -2.06 2.35
CA LEU A 346 6.45 -1.26 2.01
C LEU A 346 6.89 0.05 1.38
N GLN A 347 6.20 0.48 0.33
CA GLN A 347 6.51 1.71 -0.40
C GLN A 347 5.40 2.74 -0.24
N TRP A 348 5.78 3.99 -0.04
CA TRP A 348 4.84 5.10 -0.08
C TRP A 348 4.60 5.55 -1.52
N ALA A 349 3.41 5.24 -2.03
CA ALA A 349 2.99 5.58 -3.39
C ALA A 349 2.28 6.94 -3.52
N GLY A 350 2.06 7.66 -2.42
CA GLY A 350 1.35 8.94 -2.47
C GLY A 350 2.22 10.11 -2.97
N ALA A 351 1.56 11.11 -3.55
CA ALA A 351 2.24 12.24 -4.22
C ALA A 351 2.83 13.30 -3.28
N ARG A 352 2.57 13.22 -1.97
CA ARG A 352 3.07 14.15 -0.95
C ARG A 352 3.75 13.39 0.17
N PRO A 353 4.71 13.99 0.89
CA PRO A 353 5.26 13.35 2.08
C PRO A 353 4.17 12.93 3.05
N VAL A 354 4.37 11.80 3.71
CA VAL A 354 3.45 11.24 4.71
C VAL A 354 4.22 10.85 5.96
N THR A 355 3.58 10.95 7.12
CA THR A 355 4.13 10.37 8.35
C THR A 355 3.62 8.95 8.48
N LEU A 356 4.54 7.99 8.52
CA LEU A 356 4.29 6.65 9.04
C LEU A 356 4.26 6.72 10.57
N ALA A 357 3.18 6.25 11.18
CA ALA A 357 3.09 6.02 12.61
C ALA A 357 3.07 4.52 12.88
N LEU A 358 4.02 4.03 13.66
CA LEU A 358 4.10 2.64 14.11
C LEU A 358 3.62 2.57 15.57
N THR A 359 2.71 1.66 15.85
CA THR A 359 2.12 1.46 17.19
C THR A 359 1.80 -0.02 17.40
N MET A 360 1.42 -0.38 18.62
CA MET A 360 0.91 -1.71 18.94
C MET A 360 -0.60 -1.78 18.72
N ASN A 361 -1.05 -2.92 18.19
CA ASN A 361 -2.46 -3.23 18.06
C ASN A 361 -3.01 -3.71 19.40
N ASP A 362 -3.38 -2.76 20.25
CA ASP A 362 -3.93 -3.02 21.57
C ASP A 362 -4.92 -1.91 21.94
N ASN A 363 -6.09 -2.27 22.45
CA ASN A 363 -7.11 -1.33 22.88
C ASN A 363 -6.90 -0.82 24.33
N ASN A 364 -5.97 -1.41 25.09
CA ASN A 364 -5.67 -1.02 26.47
C ASN A 364 -4.17 -0.84 26.74
N ILE A 365 -3.44 -0.20 25.83
CA ILE A 365 -1.97 -0.10 25.88
C ILE A 365 -1.37 0.42 27.21
N GLY A 366 -2.16 1.08 28.05
CA GLY A 366 -1.72 1.61 29.35
C GLY A 366 -1.51 0.55 30.44
N ASP A 367 -1.94 -0.70 30.25
CA ASP A 367 -1.67 -1.81 31.19
C ASP A 367 -0.49 -2.69 30.78
N ASN A 368 0.23 -2.31 29.73
CA ASN A 368 1.37 -3.05 29.20
C ASN A 368 2.68 -2.63 29.86
N GLU A 369 3.62 -3.58 29.88
CA GLU A 369 4.96 -3.41 30.43
C GLU A 369 6.03 -3.93 29.45
N GLY A 370 7.23 -3.38 29.51
CA GLY A 370 8.34 -3.77 28.62
C GLY A 370 8.48 -2.84 27.41
N VAL A 371 9.22 -3.31 26.40
CA VAL A 371 9.67 -2.49 25.29
C VAL A 371 9.96 -3.33 24.05
N TRP A 372 9.76 -2.77 22.87
CA TRP A 372 10.30 -3.23 21.60
C TRP A 372 11.35 -2.25 21.11
N TRP A 373 12.43 -2.79 20.57
CA TRP A 373 13.51 -1.99 19.97
C TRP A 373 13.39 -2.14 18.46
N LEU A 374 13.08 -1.04 17.79
CA LEU A 374 12.76 -1.03 16.36
C LEU A 374 13.87 -0.31 15.60
N ARG A 375 14.26 -0.88 14.47
CA ARG A 375 15.07 -0.23 13.45
C ARG A 375 14.21 -0.03 12.22
N VAL A 376 13.94 1.23 11.87
CA VAL A 376 13.26 1.60 10.63
C VAL A 376 14.30 2.03 9.60
N ARG A 377 14.45 1.24 8.54
CA ARG A 377 15.31 1.56 7.39
C ARG A 377 14.48 2.19 6.29
N LEU A 378 14.97 3.31 5.77
CA LEU A 378 14.35 4.05 4.67
C LEU A 378 15.23 3.96 3.43
N TYR A 379 14.60 3.74 2.29
CA TYR A 379 15.23 3.60 0.98
C TYR A 379 14.62 4.64 0.07
N SER A 380 15.45 5.56 -0.42
CA SER A 380 15.01 6.55 -1.38
C SER A 380 15.13 6.01 -2.80
N PRO A 381 14.31 6.50 -3.74
CA PRO A 381 14.48 6.16 -5.14
C PRO A 381 15.79 6.75 -5.66
N ASP A 382 16.50 6.02 -6.51
CA ASP A 382 17.74 6.55 -7.11
C ASP A 382 17.39 7.68 -8.06
N PRO A 383 18.18 8.77 -8.08
CA PRO A 383 18.14 9.68 -9.22
C PRO A 383 18.53 8.86 -10.45
N LEU A 384 17.65 8.85 -11.44
CA LEU A 384 17.94 8.35 -12.78
C LEU A 384 19.23 9.04 -13.26
N PRO A 385 20.12 8.30 -13.93
CA PRO A 385 21.29 8.91 -14.54
C PRO A 385 20.85 10.06 -15.45
N PRO A 386 21.60 11.18 -15.49
CA PRO A 386 21.29 12.26 -16.43
C PRO A 386 21.35 11.71 -17.87
N GLU A 387 20.28 11.94 -18.64
CA GLU A 387 20.19 11.57 -20.06
C GLU A 387 21.18 12.33 -20.95
#